data_AF-A0A2E0Y100-F1
#
_entry.id   AF-A0A2E0Y100-F1
#
_cell.length_a   1.000
_cell.length_b   1.000
_cell.length_c   1.000
_cell.angle_alpha   90.00
_cell.angle_beta   90.00
_cell.angle_gamma   90.00
#
_symmetry.space_group_name_H-M   'P 1'
#
loop_
_entity.id
_entity.type
_entity.pdbx_description
1 polymer ?
#
loop_
_entity_poly.entity_id
_entity_poly.type
_entity_poly.pdbx_seq_one_letter_code
_entity_poly.pdbx_strand_id
1 'polypeptide(L)'
;MSVTISSRQIYAAAQQLVNAWQELNETWDDPVADAINRRYIRLLDQEVRTTLTAAERMHEILEEAVQVLATHDDAPYGMRRSRLPDPDAPGR
;
A
#
# COMPACT_ATOMS: atom_id res chain seq x y z
N MET A 1 4.74 3.10 -7.16
CA MET A 1 4.56 3.73 -5.83
C MET A 1 4.26 2.63 -4.84
N SER A 2 4.97 2.56 -3.72
CA SER A 2 4.67 1.55 -2.68
C SER A 2 3.41 1.96 -1.91
N VAL A 3 2.59 0.97 -1.54
CA VAL A 3 1.37 1.13 -0.72
C VAL A 3 1.68 1.92 0.57
N THR A 4 2.85 1.67 1.15
CA THR A 4 3.38 2.36 2.33
C THR A 4 3.54 3.87 2.11
N ILE A 5 4.07 4.30 0.95
CA ILE A 5 4.27 5.73 0.65
C ILE A 5 2.92 6.45 0.52
N SER A 6 1.97 5.84 -0.21
CA SER A 6 0.63 6.41 -0.39
C SER A 6 -0.13 6.50 0.94
N SER A 7 -0.02 5.48 1.79
CA SER A 7 -0.66 5.48 3.12
C SER A 7 -0.15 6.60 4.03
N ARG A 8 1.17 6.85 4.03
CA ARG A 8 1.79 7.95 4.80
C ARG A 8 1.34 9.33 4.31
N GLN A 9 1.17 9.49 2.99
CA GLN A 9 0.69 10.75 2.42
C GLN A 9 -0.77 11.03 2.82
N ILE A 10 -1.63 10.02 2.79
CA ILE A 10 -3.02 10.13 3.23
C ILE A 10 -3.09 10.53 4.71
N TYR A 11 -2.29 9.87 5.57
CA TYR A 11 -2.22 10.22 6.98
C TYR A 11 -1.75 11.65 7.22
N ALA A 12 -0.70 12.09 6.53
CA ALA A 12 -0.19 13.45 6.67
C ALA A 12 -1.25 14.50 6.28
N ALA A 13 -1.95 14.28 5.16
CA ALA A 13 -3.02 15.16 4.71
C ALA A 13 -4.21 15.19 5.69
N ALA A 14 -4.60 14.02 6.21
CA ALA A 14 -5.65 13.92 7.22
C ALA A 14 -5.28 14.65 8.52
N GLN A 15 -4.04 14.51 8.98
CA GLN A 15 -3.56 15.18 10.18
C GLN A 15 -3.59 16.71 10.01
N GLN A 16 -3.22 17.22 8.84
CA GLN A 16 -3.32 18.65 8.54
C GLN A 16 -4.76 19.15 8.63
N LEU A 17 -5.73 18.39 8.11
CA LEU A 17 -7.16 18.70 8.21
C LEU A 17 -7.65 18.71 9.66
N VAL A 18 -7.26 17.70 10.45
CA VAL A 18 -7.64 17.62 11.88
C VAL A 18 -7.05 18.79 12.67
N ASN A 19 -5.79 19.15 12.42
CA ASN A 19 -5.14 20.27 13.08
C ASN A 19 -5.82 21.60 12.69
N ALA A 20 -6.10 21.82 11.41
CA ALA A 20 -6.82 23.01 10.94
C ALA A 20 -8.23 23.10 11.55
N TRP A 21 -8.91 21.96 11.74
CA TRP A 21 -10.18 21.92 12.45
C TRP A 21 -10.03 22.30 13.93
N GLN A 22 -9.00 21.79 14.61
CA GLN A 22 -8.73 22.13 16.01
C GLN A 22 -8.49 23.63 16.20
N GLU A 23 -7.65 24.23 15.36
CA GLU A 23 -7.39 25.68 15.37
C GLU A 23 -8.68 26.49 15.16
N LEU A 24 -9.53 26.07 14.21
CA LEU A 24 -10.82 26.73 13.99
C LEU A 24 -11.74 26.60 15.23
N ASN A 25 -11.77 25.43 15.84
CA ASN A 25 -12.63 25.12 16.99
C ASN A 25 -12.17 25.80 18.29
N GLU A 26 -10.95 26.36 18.35
CA GLU A 26 -10.52 27.21 19.48
C GLU A 26 -11.29 28.53 19.54
N THR A 27 -11.75 29.01 18.37
CA THR A 27 -12.47 30.29 18.26
C THR A 27 -13.95 30.13 17.96
N TRP A 28 -14.36 28.93 17.53
CA TRP A 28 -15.74 28.58 17.19
C TRP A 28 -16.27 27.50 18.13
N ASP A 29 -16.78 27.93 19.28
CA ASP A 29 -17.34 27.06 20.34
C ASP A 29 -18.88 27.18 20.37
N ASP A 30 -19.54 26.55 19.40
CA ASP A 30 -20.99 26.46 19.34
C ASP A 30 -21.47 25.02 19.11
N PRO A 31 -22.79 24.74 19.30
CA PRO A 31 -23.33 23.40 19.10
C PRO A 31 -23.15 22.84 17.68
N VAL A 32 -22.94 23.69 16.67
CA VAL A 32 -22.74 23.28 15.28
C VAL A 32 -21.32 22.78 15.09
N ALA A 33 -20.31 23.52 15.56
CA ALA A 33 -18.92 23.09 15.59
C ALA A 33 -18.80 21.74 16.31
N ASP A 34 -19.48 21.62 17.45
CA ASP A 34 -19.46 20.42 18.27
C ASP A 34 -20.12 19.20 17.57
N ALA A 35 -21.16 19.45 16.77
CA ALA A 35 -21.79 18.43 15.92
C ALA A 35 -20.89 18.02 14.74
N ILE A 36 -20.21 18.97 14.10
CA ILE A 36 -19.27 18.71 13.00
C ILE A 36 -18.09 17.88 13.50
N ASN A 37 -17.52 18.27 14.64
CA ASN A 37 -16.39 17.57 15.27
C ASN A 37 -16.74 16.10 15.55
N ARG A 38 -17.89 15.85 16.17
CA ARG A 38 -18.34 14.49 16.50
C ARG A 38 -18.69 13.66 15.28
N ARG A 39 -19.36 14.25 14.29
CA ARG A 39 -19.92 13.51 13.15
C ARG A 39 -18.91 13.27 12.03
N TYR A 40 -17.97 14.19 11.82
CA TYR A 40 -17.08 14.13 10.67
C TYR A 40 -15.62 14.01 11.08
N ILE A 41 -15.13 14.87 11.97
CA ILE A 41 -13.69 14.97 12.25
C ILE A 41 -13.18 13.74 13.00
N ARG A 42 -13.89 13.31 14.04
CA ARG A 42 -13.55 12.07 14.77
C ARG A 42 -13.66 10.83 13.88
N LEU A 43 -14.66 10.80 13.00
CA LEU A 43 -14.89 9.70 12.08
C LEU A 43 -13.78 9.61 11.03
N LEU A 44 -13.36 10.75 10.48
CA LEU A 44 -12.24 10.85 9.55
C LEU A 44 -10.94 10.32 10.18
N ASP A 45 -10.60 10.72 11.41
CA ASP A 45 -9.41 10.21 12.10
C ASP A 45 -9.46 8.68 12.26
N GLN A 46 -10.62 8.14 12.63
CA GLN A 46 -10.81 6.70 12.78
C GLN A 46 -10.70 5.94 11.44
N GLU A 47 -11.29 6.47 10.37
CA GLU A 47 -11.23 5.87 9.02
C GLU A 47 -9.81 5.87 8.46
N VAL A 48 -9.06 6.95 8.68
CA VAL A 48 -7.66 7.05 8.26
C VAL A 48 -6.79 6.05 9.00
N ARG A 49 -6.93 5.92 10.33
CA ARG A 49 -6.22 4.89 11.11
C ARG A 49 -6.53 3.49 10.62
N THR A 50 -7.80 3.20 10.33
CA THR A 50 -8.22 1.90 9.80
C THR A 50 -7.59 1.62 8.44
N THR A 51 -7.53 2.64 7.57
CA THR A 51 -6.91 2.57 6.25
C THR A 51 -5.40 2.33 6.35
N LEU A 52 -4.71 2.97 7.29
CA LEU A 52 -3.29 2.73 7.55
C LEU A 52 -3.02 1.27 7.94
N THR A 53 -3.79 0.74 8.89
CA THR A 53 -3.65 -0.66 9.30
C THR A 53 -3.93 -1.63 8.14
N ALA A 54 -4.91 -1.33 7.29
CA ALA A 54 -5.17 -2.13 6.10
C ALA A 54 -4.01 -2.07 5.08
N ALA A 55 -3.40 -0.89 4.91
CA ALA A 55 -2.24 -0.69 4.06
C ALA A 55 -1.00 -1.44 4.56
N GLU A 56 -0.75 -1.45 5.87
CA GLU A 56 0.31 -2.23 6.52
C GLU A 56 0.12 -3.72 6.28
N ARG A 57 -1.08 -4.26 6.53
CA ARG A 57 -1.39 -5.67 6.24
C ARG A 57 -1.21 -6.03 4.77
N MET A 58 -1.61 -5.15 3.87
CA MET A 58 -1.42 -5.36 2.43
C MET A 58 0.06 -5.36 2.06
N HIS A 59 0.88 -4.54 2.73
CA HIS A 59 2.33 -4.55 2.54
C HIS A 59 2.94 -5.88 3.00
N GLU A 60 2.56 -6.40 4.17
CA GLU A 60 3.00 -7.70 4.68
C GLU A 60 2.66 -8.84 3.72
N ILE A 61 1.42 -8.87 3.21
CA ILE A 61 0.96 -9.86 2.21
C ILE A 61 1.82 -9.79 0.95
N LEU A 62 2.16 -8.58 0.49
CA LEU A 62 3.01 -8.40 -0.69
C LEU A 62 4.45 -8.85 -0.44
N GLU A 63 4.99 -8.61 0.75
CA GLU A 63 6.33 -9.08 1.13
C GLU A 63 6.39 -10.61 1.20
N GLU A 64 5.38 -11.24 1.81
CA GLU A 64 5.26 -12.69 1.85
C GLU A 64 5.14 -13.28 0.44
N ALA A 65 4.30 -12.69 -0.42
CA ALA A 65 4.16 -13.14 -1.81
C ALA A 65 5.48 -13.03 -2.58
N VAL A 66 6.24 -11.95 -2.40
CA VAL A 66 7.58 -11.78 -3.00
C VAL A 66 8.55 -12.83 -2.47
N GLN A 67 8.54 -13.13 -1.17
CA GLN A 67 9.41 -14.15 -0.58
C GLN A 67 9.07 -15.56 -1.08
N VAL A 68 7.78 -15.88 -1.22
CA VAL A 68 7.33 -17.15 -1.81
C VAL A 68 7.77 -17.26 -3.26
N LEU A 69 7.65 -16.19 -4.06
CA LEU A 69 8.13 -16.15 -5.44
C LEU A 69 9.65 -16.27 -5.53
N ALA A 70 10.41 -15.66 -4.61
CA ALA A 70 11.87 -15.72 -4.59
C ALA A 70 12.44 -17.07 -4.13
N THR A 71 11.65 -17.85 -3.38
CA THR A 71 12.04 -19.20 -2.92
C THR A 71 11.61 -20.32 -3.86
N HIS A 72 10.73 -20.03 -4.81
CA HIS A 72 10.42 -20.92 -5.94
C HIS A 72 11.32 -20.55 -7.12
N ASP A 73 12.47 -21.24 -7.26
CA ASP A 73 13.24 -21.29 -8.50
C ASP A 73 12.35 -21.74 -9.68
N ASP A 74 12.69 -21.26 -10.89
CA ASP A 74 11.96 -21.36 -12.16
C ASP A 74 10.91 -22.47 -12.24
N ALA A 75 9.68 -22.08 -12.61
CA ALA A 75 8.57 -23.00 -12.85
C ALA A 75 9.01 -24.26 -13.62
N PRO A 76 8.63 -25.48 -13.18
CA PRO A 76 9.12 -26.74 -13.77
C PRO A 76 8.55 -27.05 -15.16
N TYR A 77 7.87 -26.09 -15.80
CA TYR A 77 7.20 -26.27 -17.09
C TYR A 77 7.91 -25.48 -18.20
N GLY A 78 9.04 -26.04 -18.63
CA GLY A 78 9.35 -26.21 -20.05
C GLY A 78 9.78 -24.98 -20.87
N MET A 79 11.08 -24.94 -21.19
CA MET A 79 11.49 -25.15 -22.58
C MET A 79 12.91 -25.74 -22.61
N ARG A 80 12.99 -27.05 -22.82
CA ARG A 80 14.14 -27.63 -23.52
C ARG A 80 14.19 -26.96 -24.90
N ARG A 81 15.06 -25.96 -25.09
CA ARG A 81 15.52 -25.65 -26.44
C ARG A 81 16.31 -26.86 -26.91
N SER A 82 15.67 -27.63 -27.78
CA SER A 82 16.25 -28.70 -28.56
C SER A 82 17.64 -28.28 -29.03
N ARG A 83 18.67 -29.01 -28.60
CA ARG A 83 19.97 -29.02 -29.26
C ARG A 83 19.70 -29.56 -30.67
N LEU A 84 19.45 -28.68 -31.64
CA LEU A 84 19.59 -29.05 -33.05
C LEU A 84 21.04 -29.48 -33.25
N PRO A 85 21.30 -30.63 -33.89
CA PRO A 85 22.65 -30.99 -34.28
C PRO A 85 23.14 -29.96 -35.31
N ASP A 86 24.35 -29.48 -35.10
CA ASP A 86 25.12 -28.63 -36.01
C ASP A 86 25.29 -29.36 -37.36
N PRO A 87 24.74 -28.84 -38.47
CA PRO A 87 24.89 -29.46 -39.78
C PRO A 87 26.31 -29.31 -40.38
N ASP A 88 27.23 -28.58 -39.75
CA ASP A 88 28.55 -28.26 -40.32
C ASP A 88 29.77 -28.72 -39.47
N ALA A 89 29.62 -29.79 -38.67
CA ALA A 89 30.78 -30.47 -38.07
C ALA A 89 31.26 -31.67 -38.93
N PRO A 90 32.58 -31.86 -39.09
CA PRO A 90 33.22 -32.09 -40.39
C PRO A 90 33.20 -33.55 -40.87
N GLY A 91 32.86 -33.73 -42.14
CA GLY A 91 33.08 -34.98 -42.87
C GLY A 91 34.56 -35.20 -43.20
N ARG A 92 34.97 -36.47 -43.20
CA ARG A 92 36.22 -36.97 -43.76
C ARG A 92 36.37 -36.62 -45.23
#